data_AF-A0A0Q5D5Y7-F1
#
_entry.id   AF-A0A0Q5D5Y7-F1
#
_cell.length_a   1.000
_cell.length_b   1.000
_cell.length_c   1.000
_cell.angle_alpha   90.00
_cell.angle_beta   90.00
_cell.angle_gamma   90.00
#
_symmetry.space_group_name_H-M   'P 1'
#
loop_
_entity.id
_entity.type
_entity.pdbx_description
1 polymer ?
#
loop_
_entity_poly.entity_id
_entity_poly.type
_entity_poly.pdbx_seq_one_letter_code
_entity_poly.pdbx_strand_id
1 'polypeptide(L)'
;MIKQIDLMFRTMVAELQQRAFDDDWAEDFPPSGRFVPVAVNGRRYWYFDQPDGEGGQKRRYVGPADDPSISERVETFKGEKSDYKARRKYVSTLTREAGLIAADRFTGDIVQALATAGLFRLRGVLVGTVAFQCYSAYLGIRLPSAAILTGDADLAQDFAISAEVADSLPPILDLLKGRDPTFRAVPHISGSSRSHAFRNQSGYRVEFMTTNRGAEEYSDKPVNMPALGGASAEPLRFMDFLIRDPVRSILLHGAGISVVIPDPCRYAVHKLIIAGRRQNDAGGQAKRDKDLRQAGILFDALPVTGHGPSLVDALEEAWDRGPAWKLAISDAAETMHKEYWGAINRMVGVIKR
;
A
#
# COMPACT_ATOMS: atom_id res chain seq x y z
N MET A 1 15.45 15.45 -14.15
CA MET A 1 16.35 14.79 -13.17
C MET A 1 15.69 14.87 -11.80
N ILE A 2 15.35 13.71 -11.23
CA ILE A 2 14.70 13.59 -9.92
C ILE A 2 15.70 14.01 -8.83
N LYS A 3 15.25 14.85 -7.90
CA LYS A 3 16.05 15.32 -6.76
C LYS A 3 15.66 14.56 -5.50
N GLN A 4 16.67 14.09 -4.76
CA GLN A 4 16.48 13.62 -3.40
C GLN A 4 16.07 14.79 -2.49
N ILE A 5 15.28 14.49 -1.47
CA ILE A 5 14.98 15.43 -0.39
C ILE A 5 16.22 15.63 0.49
N ASP A 6 16.22 16.74 1.24
CA ASP A 6 17.30 17.05 2.17
C ASP A 6 17.57 15.92 3.16
N LEU A 7 18.83 15.78 3.60
CA LEU A 7 19.25 14.75 4.56
C LEU A 7 18.39 14.79 5.84
N MET A 8 18.05 15.97 6.35
CA MET A 8 17.20 16.13 7.53
C MET A 8 15.84 15.41 7.35
N PHE A 9 15.22 15.56 6.18
CA PHE A 9 13.94 14.91 5.90
C PHE A 9 14.10 13.40 5.69
N ARG A 10 15.21 12.94 5.13
CA ARG A 10 15.51 11.49 5.03
C ARG A 10 15.69 10.87 6.41
N THR A 11 16.36 11.55 7.34
CA THR A 11 16.46 11.10 8.74
C THR A 11 15.09 11.07 9.42
N MET A 12 14.23 12.07 9.17
CA MET A 12 12.86 12.07 9.68
C MET A 12 12.02 10.91 9.13
N VAL A 13 12.18 10.54 7.86
CA VAL A 13 11.53 9.34 7.29
C VAL A 13 12.02 8.07 8.00
N ALA A 14 13.33 7.94 8.22
CA ALA A 14 13.90 6.76 8.89
C ALA A 14 13.38 6.62 10.34
N GLU A 15 13.32 7.73 11.08
CA GLU A 15 12.74 7.79 12.43
C GLU A 15 11.25 7.40 12.41
N LEU A 16 10.48 7.93 11.45
CA LEU A 16 9.08 7.59 11.29
C LEU A 16 8.88 6.11 10.97
N GLN A 17 9.71 5.55 10.08
CA GLN A 17 9.70 4.13 9.72
C GLN A 17 9.95 3.25 10.93
N GLN A 18 11.03 3.52 11.67
CA GLN A 18 11.39 2.74 12.86
C GLN A 18 10.22 2.70 13.86
N ARG A 19 9.70 3.88 14.24
CA ARG A 19 8.61 3.98 15.21
C ARG A 19 7.31 3.34 14.72
N ALA A 20 6.94 3.54 13.45
CA ALA A 20 5.73 2.95 12.90
C ALA A 20 5.85 1.43 12.68
N PHE A 21 7.07 0.90 12.58
CA PHE A 21 7.31 -0.53 12.42
C PHE A 21 7.23 -1.31 13.73
N ASP A 22 7.52 -0.64 14.84
CA ASP A 22 7.44 -1.17 16.20
C ASP A 22 6.01 -1.09 16.77
N ASP A 23 5.16 -0.18 16.25
CA ASP A 23 3.80 0.14 16.75
C ASP A 23 2.69 -0.84 16.28
N ASP A 24 3.03 -1.97 15.63
CA ASP A 24 2.05 -2.92 15.05
C ASP A 24 1.21 -3.71 16.09
N TRP A 25 1.16 -3.27 17.36
CA TRP A 25 0.44 -3.94 18.45
C TRP A 25 -0.24 -2.96 19.41
N ALA A 26 -1.56 -2.77 19.26
CA ALA A 26 -2.54 -2.45 20.33
C ALA A 26 -3.95 -2.27 19.74
N GLU A 27 -4.77 -3.32 19.69
CA GLU A 27 -6.10 -3.28 19.04
C GLU A 27 -7.24 -2.73 19.93
N ASP A 28 -7.07 -2.70 21.25
CA ASP A 28 -8.20 -2.41 22.16
C ASP A 28 -8.50 -0.91 22.35
N PHE A 29 -7.49 -0.04 22.23
CA PHE A 29 -7.62 1.40 22.47
C PHE A 29 -6.88 2.20 21.40
N PRO A 30 -7.57 2.70 20.36
CA PRO A 30 -6.92 3.39 19.26
C PRO A 30 -6.31 4.73 19.74
N PRO A 31 -5.08 5.10 19.32
CA PRO A 31 -4.40 6.33 19.76
C PRO A 31 -5.15 7.64 19.45
N SER A 32 -6.15 7.59 18.57
CA SER A 32 -7.06 8.69 18.28
C SER A 32 -8.03 9.02 19.44
N GLY A 33 -8.28 8.07 20.35
CA GLY A 33 -9.11 8.24 21.53
C GLY A 33 -8.38 8.83 22.73
N ARG A 34 -9.04 8.89 23.88
CA ARG A 34 -8.43 9.31 25.16
C ARG A 34 -9.10 8.63 26.35
N PHE A 35 -8.31 8.31 27.38
CA PHE A 35 -8.85 8.02 28.70
C PHE A 35 -9.24 9.31 29.41
N VAL A 36 -10.42 9.32 30.03
CA VAL A 36 -10.98 10.43 30.81
C VAL A 36 -11.37 9.89 32.18
N PRO A 37 -10.86 10.48 33.29
CA PRO A 37 -11.29 10.10 34.62
C PRO A 37 -12.63 10.76 34.94
N VAL A 38 -13.59 9.99 35.43
CA VAL A 38 -14.92 10.45 35.83
C VAL A 38 -15.15 10.08 37.29
N ALA A 39 -15.54 11.07 38.10
CA ALA A 39 -15.89 10.85 39.50
C ALA A 39 -17.39 10.54 39.62
N VAL A 40 -17.73 9.41 40.22
CA VAL A 40 -19.12 9.01 40.53
C VAL A 40 -19.17 8.56 41.98
N ASN A 41 -19.99 9.23 42.81
CA ASN A 41 -20.18 8.93 44.24
C ASN A 41 -18.86 8.80 45.04
N GLY A 42 -17.91 9.73 44.81
CA GLY A 42 -16.62 9.76 45.53
C GLY A 42 -15.58 8.74 45.05
N ARG A 43 -15.92 7.88 44.08
CA ARG A 43 -14.97 6.95 43.43
C ARG A 43 -14.64 7.43 42.01
N ARG A 44 -13.42 7.17 41.56
CA ARG A 44 -12.94 7.55 40.22
C ARG A 44 -12.95 6.34 39.29
N TYR A 45 -13.41 6.55 38.07
CA TYR A 45 -13.46 5.54 37.03
C TYR A 45 -12.83 6.07 35.75
N TRP A 46 -12.21 5.18 34.99
CA TRP A 46 -11.74 5.49 33.65
C TRP A 46 -12.82 5.19 32.62
N TYR A 47 -13.04 6.17 31.74
CA TYR A 47 -13.79 6.03 30.51
C TYR A 47 -12.86 6.27 29.33
N PHE A 48 -13.15 5.67 28.19
CA PHE A 48 -12.45 5.92 26.93
C PHE A 48 -13.36 6.67 25.96
N ASP A 49 -12.96 7.88 25.59
CA ASP A 49 -13.65 8.72 24.60
C ASP A 49 -12.95 8.56 23.25
N GLN A 50 -13.70 8.13 22.24
CA GLN A 50 -13.23 8.02 20.87
C GLN A 50 -14.04 8.95 19.96
N PRO A 51 -13.42 9.75 19.08
CA PRO A 51 -14.14 10.51 18.06
C PRO A 51 -14.98 9.57 17.18
N ASP A 52 -16.23 9.94 16.91
CA ASP A 52 -17.14 9.14 16.05
C ASP A 52 -17.00 9.47 14.56
N GLY A 53 -16.25 10.52 14.21
CA GLY A 53 -16.06 10.97 12.83
C GLY A 53 -17.10 11.99 12.34
N GLU A 54 -18.17 12.24 13.10
CA GLU A 54 -19.25 13.19 12.78
C GLU A 54 -19.23 14.45 13.68
N GLY A 55 -18.17 14.60 14.47
CA GLY A 55 -17.99 15.74 15.40
C GLY A 55 -18.41 15.43 16.84
N GLY A 56 -18.89 14.22 17.12
CA GLY A 56 -19.19 13.73 18.46
C GLY A 56 -18.12 12.79 19.02
N GLN A 57 -18.45 12.15 20.15
CA GLN A 57 -17.57 11.19 20.83
C GLN A 57 -18.37 9.99 21.33
N LYS A 58 -17.89 8.79 21.05
CA LYS A 58 -18.37 7.54 21.65
C LYS A 58 -17.59 7.27 22.93
N ARG A 59 -18.29 7.23 24.06
CA ARG A 59 -17.72 6.97 25.39
C ARG A 59 -17.93 5.51 25.79
N ARG A 60 -16.87 4.82 26.21
CA ARG A 60 -16.89 3.44 26.74
C ARG A 60 -16.39 3.42 28.17
N TYR A 61 -17.10 2.75 29.08
CA TYR A 61 -16.58 2.49 30.43
C TYR A 61 -15.42 1.49 30.37
N VAL A 62 -14.34 1.77 31.10
CA VAL A 62 -13.13 0.94 31.11
C VAL A 62 -13.00 0.20 32.43
N GLY A 63 -13.07 0.91 33.55
CA GLY A 63 -12.89 0.31 34.87
C GLY A 63 -12.64 1.32 35.99
N PRO A 64 -12.53 0.86 37.26
CA PRO A 64 -12.15 1.69 38.39
C PRO A 64 -10.72 2.25 38.25
N ALA A 65 -10.49 3.46 38.73
CA ALA A 65 -9.17 4.12 38.64
C ALA A 65 -8.16 3.66 39.70
N ASP A 66 -8.62 2.93 40.71
CA ASP A 66 -7.82 2.29 41.75
C ASP A 66 -7.38 0.87 41.41
N ASP A 67 -7.82 0.33 40.26
CA ASP A 67 -7.33 -0.94 39.72
C ASP A 67 -5.92 -0.75 39.11
N PRO A 68 -4.89 -1.47 39.61
CA PRO A 68 -3.53 -1.37 39.10
C PRO A 68 -3.39 -1.73 37.61
N SER A 69 -4.15 -2.72 37.14
CA SER A 69 -4.10 -3.18 35.74
C SER A 69 -4.67 -2.12 34.77
N ILE A 70 -5.72 -1.42 35.19
CA ILE A 70 -6.30 -0.31 34.43
C ILE A 70 -5.35 0.90 34.44
N SER A 71 -4.69 1.17 35.57
CA SER A 71 -3.74 2.27 35.70
C SER A 71 -2.51 2.07 34.80
N GLU A 72 -1.93 0.87 34.78
CA GLU A 72 -0.82 0.50 33.89
C GLU A 72 -1.22 0.63 32.42
N ARG A 73 -2.45 0.22 32.08
CA ARG A 73 -3.00 0.34 30.73
C ARG A 73 -3.17 1.79 30.28
N VAL A 74 -3.60 2.68 31.18
CA VAL A 74 -3.73 4.11 30.91
C VAL A 74 -2.36 4.76 30.67
N GLU A 75 -1.33 4.39 31.45
CA GLU A 75 0.03 4.90 31.26
C GLU A 75 0.65 4.41 29.95
N THR A 76 0.50 3.11 29.63
CA THR A 76 0.93 2.54 28.33
C THR A 76 0.31 3.31 27.17
N PHE A 77 -1.02 3.53 27.22
CA PHE A 77 -1.73 4.29 26.20
C PHE A 77 -1.29 5.76 26.10
N LYS A 78 -0.90 6.40 27.21
CA LYS A 78 -0.33 7.77 27.15
C LYS A 78 0.96 7.80 26.34
N GLY A 79 1.82 6.78 26.50
CA GLY A 79 3.03 6.59 25.70
C GLY A 79 2.72 6.44 24.22
N GLU A 80 1.88 5.47 23.87
CA GLU A 80 1.41 5.21 22.49
C GLU A 80 0.80 6.47 21.84
N LYS A 81 -0.04 7.19 22.60
CA LYS A 81 -0.67 8.43 22.13
C LYS A 81 0.33 9.56 21.91
N SER A 82 1.34 9.67 22.76
CA SER A 82 2.41 10.65 22.60
C SER A 82 3.21 10.37 21.33
N ASP A 83 3.58 9.11 21.10
CA ASP A 83 4.29 8.71 19.89
C ASP A 83 3.43 8.91 18.63
N TYR A 84 2.17 8.50 18.65
CA TYR A 84 1.22 8.74 17.55
C TYR A 84 1.15 10.22 17.17
N LYS A 85 1.09 11.13 18.15
CA LYS A 85 1.11 12.58 17.90
C LYS A 85 2.44 13.05 17.31
N ALA A 86 3.56 12.52 17.79
CA ALA A 86 4.88 12.85 17.26
C ALA A 86 5.01 12.40 15.80
N ARG A 87 4.63 11.17 15.48
CA ARG A 87 4.62 10.64 14.10
C ARG A 87 3.68 11.42 13.18
N ARG A 88 2.48 11.80 13.64
CA ARG A 88 1.59 12.72 12.89
C ARG A 88 2.28 14.03 12.54
N LYS A 89 3.11 14.56 13.43
CA LYS A 89 3.90 15.78 13.16
C LYS A 89 4.95 15.51 12.09
N TYR A 90 5.65 14.36 12.12
CA TYR A 90 6.56 13.97 11.04
C TYR A 90 5.86 13.87 9.69
N VAL A 91 4.73 13.18 9.60
CA VAL A 91 3.95 13.08 8.35
C VAL A 91 3.56 14.47 7.83
N SER A 92 3.07 15.35 8.72
CA SER A 92 2.73 16.73 8.37
C SER A 92 3.94 17.52 7.85
N THR A 93 5.10 17.40 8.49
CA THR A 93 6.33 18.08 8.07
C THR A 93 6.87 17.53 6.75
N LEU A 94 6.92 16.20 6.60
CA LEU A 94 7.36 15.54 5.36
C LEU A 94 6.49 15.91 4.16
N THR A 95 5.18 16.04 4.36
CA THR A 95 4.25 16.40 3.28
C THR A 95 4.30 17.89 2.95
N ARG A 96 4.28 18.76 3.96
CA ARG A 96 4.18 20.23 3.76
C ARG A 96 5.51 20.91 3.45
N GLU A 97 6.60 20.45 4.06
CA GLU A 97 7.92 21.08 3.96
C GLU A 97 8.85 20.30 3.02
N ALA A 98 8.88 18.97 3.16
CA ALA A 98 9.71 18.13 2.29
C ALA A 98 9.08 17.88 0.91
N GLY A 99 7.78 18.17 0.75
CA GLY A 99 7.04 17.96 -0.51
C GLY A 99 6.87 16.49 -0.87
N LEU A 100 6.89 15.59 0.11
CA LEU A 100 6.56 14.19 -0.09
C LEU A 100 5.06 14.02 -0.30
N ILE A 101 4.71 12.94 -0.99
CA ILE A 101 3.33 12.72 -1.42
C ILE A 101 2.60 11.87 -0.40
N ALA A 102 1.48 12.40 0.06
CA ALA A 102 0.51 11.70 0.88
C ALA A 102 -0.57 11.05 0.03
N ALA A 103 -1.13 9.96 0.56
CA ALA A 103 -2.41 9.47 0.07
C ALA A 103 -3.49 10.53 0.28
N ASP A 104 -4.52 10.53 -0.57
CA ASP A 104 -5.74 11.24 -0.22
C ASP A 104 -6.36 10.62 1.03
N ARG A 105 -7.18 11.42 1.72
CA ARG A 105 -7.74 11.03 3.02
C ARG A 105 -8.49 9.70 2.96
N PHE A 106 -9.29 9.48 1.91
CA PHE A 106 -10.15 8.30 1.84
C PHE A 106 -9.33 7.05 1.55
N THR A 107 -8.41 7.10 0.59
CA THR A 107 -7.46 6.01 0.33
C THR A 107 -6.65 5.67 1.57
N GLY A 108 -6.13 6.69 2.27
CA GLY A 108 -5.40 6.50 3.51
C GLY A 108 -6.24 5.83 4.61
N ASP A 109 -7.50 6.23 4.78
CA ASP A 109 -8.41 5.65 5.77
C ASP A 109 -8.76 4.18 5.45
N ILE A 110 -8.93 3.84 4.16
CA ILE A 110 -9.15 2.45 3.71
C ILE A 110 -7.91 1.58 3.95
N VAL A 111 -6.73 2.03 3.52
CA VAL A 111 -5.48 1.29 3.74
C VAL A 111 -5.18 1.14 5.23
N GLN A 112 -5.43 2.16 6.04
CA GLN A 112 -5.28 2.07 7.49
C GLN A 112 -6.22 1.01 8.10
N ALA A 113 -7.48 0.96 7.67
CA ALA A 113 -8.43 -0.05 8.15
C ALA A 113 -7.96 -1.48 7.85
N LEU A 114 -7.44 -1.71 6.65
CA LEU A 114 -6.93 -3.02 6.23
C LEU A 114 -5.62 -3.37 6.93
N ALA A 115 -4.72 -2.39 7.11
CA ALA A 115 -3.47 -2.57 7.85
C ALA A 115 -3.76 -2.97 9.31
N THR A 116 -4.64 -2.24 9.99
CA THR A 116 -5.06 -2.53 11.36
C THR A 116 -5.76 -3.89 11.47
N ALA A 117 -6.49 -4.32 10.45
CA ALA A 117 -7.09 -5.65 10.42
C ALA A 117 -6.05 -6.79 10.26
N GLY A 118 -4.78 -6.47 9.99
CA GLY A 118 -3.70 -7.44 9.86
C GLY A 118 -3.30 -7.78 8.42
N LEU A 119 -3.73 -7.03 7.40
CA LEU A 119 -3.48 -7.38 6.00
C LEU A 119 -2.00 -7.66 5.71
N PHE A 120 -1.11 -6.77 6.16
CA PHE A 120 0.33 -6.90 5.92
C PHE A 120 0.97 -7.99 6.79
N ARG A 121 0.44 -8.24 8.00
CA ARG A 121 0.84 -9.37 8.86
C ARG A 121 0.56 -10.70 8.16
N LEU A 122 -0.57 -10.79 7.46
CA LEU A 122 -0.96 -11.93 6.64
C LEU A 122 -0.30 -11.92 5.25
N ARG A 123 0.82 -11.21 5.07
CA ARG A 123 1.60 -11.15 3.82
C ARG A 123 0.82 -10.59 2.62
N GLY A 124 -0.21 -9.79 2.85
CA GLY A 124 -0.76 -8.91 1.83
C GLY A 124 0.29 -7.87 1.41
N VAL A 125 0.22 -7.45 0.16
CA VAL A 125 1.12 -6.46 -0.46
C VAL A 125 0.26 -5.39 -1.10
N LEU A 126 0.49 -4.13 -0.76
CA LEU A 126 -0.13 -2.99 -1.42
C LEU A 126 0.55 -2.79 -2.76
N VAL A 127 -0.22 -2.80 -3.85
CA VAL A 127 0.29 -2.64 -5.22
C VAL A 127 -0.35 -1.42 -5.89
N GLY A 128 -0.21 -1.31 -7.21
CA GLY A 128 -0.82 -0.22 -7.97
C GLY A 128 -0.25 1.16 -7.63
N THR A 129 -1.04 2.19 -7.90
CA THR A 129 -0.58 3.59 -7.77
C THR A 129 -0.42 4.03 -6.31
N VAL A 130 -1.15 3.45 -5.36
CA VAL A 130 -0.95 3.74 -3.94
C VAL A 130 0.42 3.24 -3.48
N ALA A 131 0.85 2.06 -3.91
CA ALA A 131 2.20 1.58 -3.64
C ALA A 131 3.29 2.48 -4.24
N PHE A 132 3.04 3.00 -5.45
CA PHE A 132 3.96 3.95 -6.11
C PHE A 132 4.17 5.22 -5.28
N GLN A 133 3.14 5.73 -4.61
CA GLN A 133 3.25 6.91 -3.73
C GLN A 133 4.24 6.67 -2.59
N CYS A 134 4.26 5.45 -2.03
CA CYS A 134 5.15 5.08 -0.93
C CYS A 134 6.64 5.15 -1.31
N TYR A 135 6.98 5.10 -2.61
CA TYR A 135 8.37 5.24 -3.05
C TYR A 135 8.96 6.64 -2.81
N SER A 136 8.11 7.67 -2.63
CA SER A 136 8.61 9.00 -2.27
C SER A 136 9.31 8.98 -0.91
N ALA A 137 8.68 8.34 0.08
CA ALA A 137 9.26 8.14 1.41
C ALA A 137 10.40 7.13 1.35
N TYR A 138 10.18 5.97 0.73
CA TYR A 138 11.17 4.89 0.67
C TYR A 138 12.51 5.32 0.05
N LEU A 139 12.48 6.02 -1.09
CA LEU A 139 13.70 6.46 -1.79
C LEU A 139 14.17 7.86 -1.33
N GLY A 140 13.41 8.56 -0.50
CA GLY A 140 13.69 9.94 -0.11
C GLY A 140 13.69 10.90 -1.30
N ILE A 141 12.70 10.81 -2.18
CA ILE A 141 12.58 11.60 -3.42
C ILE A 141 11.23 12.30 -3.51
N ARG A 142 11.17 13.41 -4.25
CA ARG A 142 9.89 14.01 -4.65
C ARG A 142 9.39 13.36 -5.94
N LEU A 143 8.20 12.77 -5.88
CA LEU A 143 7.55 12.24 -7.07
C LEU A 143 6.72 13.34 -7.78
N PRO A 144 6.66 13.35 -9.12
CA PRO A 144 5.78 14.26 -9.86
C PRO A 144 4.30 13.93 -9.65
N SER A 145 3.47 14.95 -9.37
CA SER A 145 2.03 14.80 -9.09
C SER A 145 1.22 14.16 -10.25
N ALA A 146 1.65 14.35 -11.50
CA ALA A 146 0.97 13.83 -12.69
C ALA A 146 0.97 12.30 -12.82
N ALA A 147 1.73 11.57 -11.99
CA ALA A 147 1.83 10.11 -12.04
C ALA A 147 0.96 9.38 -10.98
N ILE A 148 0.15 10.11 -10.21
CA ILE A 148 -0.23 9.71 -8.84
C ILE A 148 -1.74 9.67 -8.58
N LEU A 149 -2.56 10.21 -9.49
CA LEU A 149 -4.01 10.14 -9.37
C LEU A 149 -4.51 8.70 -9.57
N THR A 150 -5.26 8.21 -8.59
CA THR A 150 -5.88 6.89 -8.60
C THR A 150 -7.15 6.93 -7.77
N GLY A 151 -8.19 6.24 -8.22
CA GLY A 151 -9.50 6.17 -7.57
C GLY A 151 -9.75 4.78 -6.96
N ASP A 152 -8.67 4.09 -6.61
CA ASP A 152 -8.65 2.68 -6.28
C ASP A 152 -7.51 2.34 -5.29
N ALA A 153 -7.69 1.24 -4.56
CA ALA A 153 -6.64 0.57 -3.81
C ALA A 153 -6.49 -0.86 -4.31
N ASP A 154 -5.32 -1.18 -4.85
CA ASP A 154 -5.00 -2.51 -5.35
C ASP A 154 -4.15 -3.26 -4.32
N LEU A 155 -4.55 -4.48 -4.02
CA LEU A 155 -3.90 -5.33 -3.02
C LEU A 155 -3.59 -6.67 -3.67
N ALA A 156 -2.41 -7.22 -3.37
CA ALA A 156 -2.01 -8.52 -3.86
C ALA A 156 -1.65 -9.44 -2.69
N GLN A 157 -1.92 -10.73 -2.83
CA GLN A 157 -1.44 -11.75 -1.91
C GLN A 157 -1.14 -13.02 -2.71
N ASP A 158 -0.01 -13.67 -2.45
CA ASP A 158 0.28 -14.94 -3.08
C ASP A 158 -0.65 -16.04 -2.54
N PHE A 159 -1.22 -16.83 -3.45
CA PHE A 159 -2.17 -17.89 -3.09
C PHE A 159 -1.58 -18.94 -2.14
N ALA A 160 -0.33 -19.36 -2.33
CA ALA A 160 0.29 -20.38 -1.48
C ALA A 160 0.34 -19.90 -0.02
N ILE A 161 0.64 -18.61 0.18
CA ILE A 161 0.64 -18.01 1.50
C ILE A 161 -0.78 -17.98 2.07
N SER A 162 -1.77 -17.54 1.28
CA SER A 162 -3.17 -17.48 1.72
C SER A 162 -3.75 -18.86 2.09
N ALA A 163 -3.29 -19.92 1.42
CA ALA A 163 -3.74 -21.29 1.65
C ALA A 163 -3.09 -21.96 2.87
N GLU A 164 -1.87 -21.58 3.22
CA GLU A 164 -1.11 -22.16 4.33
C GLU A 164 -1.34 -21.44 5.67
N VAL A 165 -1.77 -20.18 5.63
CA VAL A 165 -2.01 -19.38 6.85
C VAL A 165 -3.36 -19.74 7.48
N ALA A 166 -3.32 -20.18 8.74
CA ALA A 166 -4.51 -20.53 9.53
C ALA A 166 -5.21 -19.33 10.20
N ASP A 167 -4.73 -18.11 9.94
CA ASP A 167 -5.31 -16.83 10.39
C ASP A 167 -6.00 -16.13 9.20
N SER A 168 -6.99 -15.28 9.47
CA SER A 168 -7.74 -14.59 8.42
C SER A 168 -8.20 -13.21 8.85
N LEU A 169 -8.26 -12.28 7.90
CA LEU A 169 -8.92 -11.00 8.10
C LEU A 169 -10.41 -11.18 8.44
N PRO A 170 -11.03 -10.24 9.18
CA PRO A 170 -12.47 -10.07 9.16
C PRO A 170 -12.99 -9.92 7.72
N PRO A 171 -14.29 -10.19 7.45
CA PRO A 171 -14.84 -10.05 6.12
C PRO A 171 -14.53 -8.67 5.52
N ILE A 172 -13.87 -8.65 4.36
CA ILE A 172 -13.38 -7.41 3.74
C ILE A 172 -14.51 -6.39 3.58
N LEU A 173 -15.70 -6.83 3.16
CA LEU A 173 -16.83 -5.94 2.98
C LEU A 173 -17.23 -5.22 4.29
N ASP A 174 -17.11 -5.88 5.44
CA ASP A 174 -17.46 -5.31 6.73
C ASP A 174 -16.40 -4.27 7.15
N LEU A 175 -15.12 -4.56 6.91
CA LEU A 175 -14.03 -3.60 7.11
C LEU A 175 -14.22 -2.34 6.27
N LEU A 176 -14.57 -2.50 4.99
CA LEU A 176 -14.83 -1.39 4.07
C LEU A 176 -16.09 -0.61 4.45
N LYS A 177 -17.18 -1.30 4.83
CA LYS A 177 -18.42 -0.68 5.31
C LYS A 177 -18.25 0.08 6.62
N GLY A 178 -17.29 -0.32 7.45
CA GLY A 178 -16.88 0.43 8.63
C GLY A 178 -16.30 1.81 8.31
N ARG A 179 -15.90 2.07 7.04
CA ARG A 179 -15.44 3.37 6.55
C ARG A 179 -16.46 4.08 5.67
N ASP A 180 -17.17 3.33 4.84
CA ASP A 180 -18.24 3.86 3.99
C ASP A 180 -19.33 2.78 3.82
N PRO A 181 -20.54 2.98 4.40
CA PRO A 181 -21.59 1.98 4.38
C PRO A 181 -22.12 1.65 2.96
N THR A 182 -21.79 2.47 1.96
CA THR A 182 -22.22 2.29 0.57
C THR A 182 -21.39 1.26 -0.21
N PHE A 183 -20.32 0.72 0.37
CA PHE A 183 -19.54 -0.35 -0.26
C PHE A 183 -20.40 -1.58 -0.56
N ARG A 184 -20.18 -2.12 -1.75
CA ARG A 184 -20.77 -3.37 -2.22
C ARG A 184 -19.73 -4.21 -2.96
N ALA A 185 -19.91 -5.52 -2.86
CA ALA A 185 -19.18 -6.50 -3.66
C ALA A 185 -19.49 -6.28 -5.15
N VAL A 186 -18.47 -6.29 -6.00
CA VAL A 186 -18.62 -6.22 -7.46
C VAL A 186 -18.82 -7.65 -7.97
N PRO A 187 -19.94 -7.96 -8.65
CA PRO A 187 -20.16 -9.29 -9.21
C PRO A 187 -19.06 -9.65 -10.22
N HIS A 188 -18.57 -10.90 -10.15
CA HIS A 188 -17.61 -11.40 -11.13
C HIS A 188 -18.32 -11.91 -12.39
N ILE A 189 -17.71 -11.75 -13.57
CA ILE A 189 -18.27 -12.20 -14.85
C ILE A 189 -18.50 -13.72 -14.88
N SER A 190 -17.73 -14.48 -14.10
CA SER A 190 -17.87 -15.94 -13.97
C SER A 190 -19.08 -16.39 -13.14
N GLY A 191 -19.87 -15.47 -12.56
CA GLY A 191 -21.02 -15.79 -11.72
C GLY A 191 -20.69 -16.28 -10.31
N SER A 192 -19.44 -16.17 -9.86
CA SER A 192 -19.04 -16.50 -8.49
C SER A 192 -19.76 -15.59 -7.48
N SER A 193 -20.26 -16.18 -6.38
CA SER A 193 -20.79 -15.42 -5.23
C SER A 193 -19.71 -14.67 -4.44
N ARG A 194 -18.43 -14.98 -4.71
CA ARG A 194 -17.27 -14.36 -4.07
C ARG A 194 -16.66 -13.31 -5.00
N SER A 195 -16.43 -12.12 -4.47
CA SER A 195 -15.90 -10.98 -5.21
C SER A 195 -14.43 -10.75 -4.88
N HIS A 196 -13.65 -10.42 -5.92
CA HIS A 196 -12.29 -9.90 -5.78
C HIS A 196 -12.24 -8.38 -5.72
N ALA A 197 -13.36 -7.72 -6.04
CA ALA A 197 -13.46 -6.27 -6.12
C ALA A 197 -14.65 -5.76 -5.31
N PHE A 198 -14.46 -4.61 -4.68
CA PHE A 198 -15.48 -3.90 -3.91
C PHE A 198 -15.53 -2.46 -4.39
N ARG A 199 -16.72 -1.88 -4.44
CA ARG A 199 -16.91 -0.51 -4.92
C ARG A 199 -17.94 0.22 -4.09
N ASN A 200 -17.67 1.48 -3.76
CA ASN A 200 -18.63 2.34 -3.05
C ASN A 200 -19.49 3.15 -4.03
N GLN A 201 -20.36 4.02 -3.51
CA GLN A 201 -21.25 4.84 -4.34
C GLN A 201 -20.50 5.93 -5.13
N SER A 202 -19.38 6.45 -4.62
CA SER A 202 -18.55 7.43 -5.35
C SER A 202 -17.71 6.82 -6.47
N GLY A 203 -17.69 5.49 -6.57
CA GLY A 203 -16.96 4.75 -7.60
C GLY A 203 -15.55 4.34 -7.20
N TYR A 204 -15.11 4.63 -5.96
CA TYR A 204 -13.86 4.15 -5.42
C TYR A 204 -13.85 2.63 -5.35
N ARG A 205 -12.73 2.00 -5.76
CA ARG A 205 -12.60 0.55 -5.84
C ARG A 205 -11.52 0.01 -4.91
N VAL A 206 -11.74 -1.17 -4.36
CA VAL A 206 -10.73 -1.97 -3.69
C VAL A 206 -10.67 -3.31 -4.39
N GLU A 207 -9.53 -3.66 -4.97
CA GLU A 207 -9.35 -4.86 -5.80
C GLU A 207 -8.25 -5.75 -5.22
N PHE A 208 -8.50 -7.06 -5.19
CA PHE A 208 -7.57 -8.07 -4.69
C PHE A 208 -7.07 -8.92 -5.85
N MET A 209 -5.75 -9.11 -5.92
CA MET A 209 -5.05 -9.78 -7.00
C MET A 209 -4.15 -10.90 -6.46
N THR A 210 -3.89 -11.92 -7.27
CA THR A 210 -2.98 -13.01 -6.92
C THR A 210 -2.13 -13.45 -8.10
N THR A 211 -1.17 -14.33 -7.83
CA THR A 211 -0.26 -14.86 -8.86
C THR A 211 -1.00 -15.83 -9.78
N ASN A 212 -0.95 -15.56 -11.08
CA ASN A 212 -1.44 -16.54 -12.05
C ASN A 212 -0.36 -17.62 -12.28
N ARG A 213 -0.63 -18.85 -11.84
CA ARG A 213 0.26 -20.03 -12.00
C ARG A 213 -0.24 -21.02 -13.07
N GLY A 214 -1.35 -20.74 -13.76
CA GLY A 214 -2.02 -21.67 -14.67
C GLY A 214 -1.84 -21.36 -16.16
N ALA A 215 -2.31 -22.28 -17.02
CA ALA A 215 -2.46 -22.05 -18.45
C ALA A 215 -3.54 -20.99 -18.73
N GLU A 216 -3.47 -20.33 -19.89
CA GLU A 216 -4.28 -19.15 -20.26
C GLU A 216 -5.79 -19.35 -20.04
N GLU A 217 -6.28 -20.55 -20.34
CA GLU A 217 -7.65 -21.03 -20.21
C GLU A 217 -8.21 -21.14 -18.77
N TYR A 218 -7.35 -21.05 -17.74
CA TYR A 218 -7.76 -21.05 -16.32
C TYR A 218 -7.59 -19.69 -15.63
N SER A 219 -7.21 -18.65 -16.38
CA SER A 219 -6.93 -17.31 -15.85
C SER A 219 -8.19 -16.53 -15.45
N ASP A 220 -9.37 -16.95 -15.91
CA ASP A 220 -10.59 -16.13 -15.83
C ASP A 220 -11.46 -16.42 -14.59
N LYS A 221 -10.96 -17.20 -13.63
CA LYS A 221 -11.69 -17.51 -12.38
C LYS A 221 -10.98 -16.91 -11.17
N PRO A 222 -11.66 -16.10 -10.34
CA PRO A 222 -11.10 -15.61 -9.09
C PRO A 222 -10.73 -16.79 -8.19
N VAL A 223 -9.56 -16.68 -7.58
CA VAL A 223 -9.02 -17.69 -6.67
C VAL A 223 -9.51 -17.40 -5.27
N ASN A 224 -9.95 -18.42 -4.53
CA ASN A 224 -10.37 -18.25 -3.15
C ASN A 224 -9.15 -17.95 -2.26
N MET A 225 -9.25 -16.92 -1.42
CA MET A 225 -8.15 -16.47 -0.56
C MET A 225 -8.59 -16.55 0.91
N PRO A 226 -8.39 -17.70 1.60
CA PRO A 226 -8.84 -17.89 2.98
C PRO A 226 -8.36 -16.80 3.94
N ALA A 227 -7.10 -16.38 3.81
CA ALA A 227 -6.53 -15.33 4.66
C ALA A 227 -7.17 -13.94 4.46
N LEU A 228 -7.88 -13.71 3.36
CA LEU A 228 -8.58 -12.43 3.06
C LEU A 228 -10.04 -12.43 3.50
N GLY A 229 -10.37 -13.11 4.61
CA GLY A 229 -11.72 -13.08 5.18
C GLY A 229 -12.80 -13.62 4.23
N GLY A 230 -12.45 -14.61 3.41
CA GLY A 230 -13.35 -15.23 2.43
C GLY A 230 -13.52 -14.47 1.11
N ALA A 231 -12.76 -13.39 0.89
CA ALA A 231 -12.68 -12.74 -0.42
C ALA A 231 -11.97 -13.64 -1.45
N SER A 232 -12.16 -13.33 -2.73
CA SER A 232 -11.37 -13.93 -3.82
C SER A 232 -10.33 -12.95 -4.33
N ALA A 233 -9.38 -13.41 -5.14
CA ALA A 233 -8.41 -12.56 -5.83
C ALA A 233 -8.37 -12.88 -7.32
N GLU A 234 -8.21 -11.85 -8.15
CA GLU A 234 -8.04 -12.01 -9.59
C GLU A 234 -6.61 -12.46 -9.91
N PRO A 235 -6.41 -13.61 -10.59
CA PRO A 235 -5.07 -14.08 -10.93
C PRO A 235 -4.50 -13.30 -12.11
N LEU A 236 -3.43 -12.53 -11.88
CA LEU A 236 -2.77 -11.73 -12.91
C LEU A 236 -1.38 -12.27 -13.27
N ARG A 237 -1.05 -12.18 -14.56
CA ARG A 237 0.30 -12.49 -15.06
C ARG A 237 1.30 -11.46 -14.54
N PHE A 238 2.57 -11.88 -14.40
CA PHE A 238 3.68 -11.05 -13.91
C PHE A 238 3.60 -10.64 -12.44
N MET A 239 2.49 -10.93 -11.77
CA MET A 239 2.31 -10.64 -10.35
C MET A 239 3.33 -11.40 -9.50
N ASP A 240 3.71 -12.60 -9.90
CA ASP A 240 4.72 -13.44 -9.24
C ASP A 240 6.13 -12.80 -9.23
N PHE A 241 6.44 -11.96 -10.23
CA PHE A 241 7.64 -11.15 -10.24
C PHE A 241 7.47 -9.88 -9.41
N LEU A 242 6.30 -9.23 -9.48
CA LEU A 242 6.05 -7.97 -8.77
C LEU A 242 6.08 -8.14 -7.24
N ILE A 243 5.41 -9.18 -6.72
CA ILE A 243 5.26 -9.37 -5.26
C ILE A 243 6.34 -10.25 -4.65
N ARG A 244 7.37 -10.62 -5.43
CA ARG A 244 8.54 -11.34 -4.93
C ARG A 244 9.41 -10.40 -4.08
N ASP A 245 9.79 -10.87 -2.90
CA ASP A 245 10.64 -10.15 -1.94
C ASP A 245 10.19 -8.69 -1.70
N PRO A 246 8.94 -8.48 -1.25
CA PRO A 246 8.41 -7.14 -1.08
C PRO A 246 9.09 -6.42 0.10
N VAL A 247 9.10 -5.10 0.05
CA VAL A 247 9.75 -4.24 1.04
C VAL A 247 8.73 -3.56 1.94
N ARG A 248 9.11 -3.31 3.19
CA ARG A 248 8.30 -2.52 4.13
C ARG A 248 8.54 -1.03 3.87
N SER A 249 7.47 -0.24 3.87
CA SER A 249 7.51 1.21 3.66
C SER A 249 6.43 1.90 4.49
N ILE A 250 6.30 3.21 4.33
CA ILE A 250 5.29 4.05 5.00
C ILE A 250 4.42 4.73 3.97
N LEU A 251 3.11 4.52 4.08
CA LEU A 251 2.12 5.38 3.44
C LEU A 251 1.93 6.63 4.30
N LEU A 252 2.22 7.80 3.74
CA LEU A 252 2.07 9.08 4.45
C LEU A 252 0.59 9.45 4.58
N HIS A 253 -0.04 8.92 5.63
CA HIS A 253 -1.40 9.23 6.06
C HIS A 253 -1.48 9.13 7.58
N GLY A 254 -2.23 10.02 8.24
CA GLY A 254 -2.36 10.00 9.69
C GLY A 254 -1.01 10.09 10.41
N ALA A 255 -0.62 9.04 11.14
CA ALA A 255 0.67 8.90 11.83
C ALA A 255 1.72 8.10 11.02
N GLY A 256 1.48 7.88 9.73
CA GLY A 256 2.30 7.00 8.90
C GLY A 256 1.83 5.57 9.08
N ILE A 257 1.30 4.98 8.02
CA ILE A 257 0.84 3.60 8.03
C ILE A 257 2.00 2.72 7.56
N SER A 258 2.39 1.76 8.39
CA SER A 258 3.28 0.68 7.96
C SER A 258 2.60 -0.15 6.88
N VAL A 259 3.20 -0.21 5.69
CA VAL A 259 2.70 -0.98 4.56
C VAL A 259 3.79 -1.88 4.01
N VAL A 260 3.41 -2.97 3.36
CA VAL A 260 4.30 -3.80 2.56
C VAL A 260 3.97 -3.53 1.09
N ILE A 261 4.99 -3.19 0.30
CA ILE A 261 4.87 -2.83 -1.13
C ILE A 261 5.87 -3.64 -1.95
N PRO A 262 5.71 -3.77 -3.28
CA PRO A 262 6.74 -4.32 -4.13
C PRO A 262 8.10 -3.63 -3.94
N ASP A 263 9.18 -4.37 -4.15
CA ASP A 263 10.48 -3.75 -4.35
C ASP A 263 10.39 -2.74 -5.53
N PRO A 264 10.92 -1.52 -5.39
CA PRO A 264 10.77 -0.48 -6.42
C PRO A 264 11.44 -0.84 -7.74
N CYS A 265 12.50 -1.66 -7.74
CA CYS A 265 13.14 -2.13 -8.97
C CYS A 265 12.21 -3.09 -9.72
N ARG A 266 11.64 -4.07 -9.01
CA ARG A 266 10.63 -4.98 -9.55
C ARG A 266 9.39 -4.23 -10.04
N TYR A 267 8.92 -3.22 -9.31
CA TYR A 267 7.81 -2.39 -9.73
C TYR A 267 8.10 -1.66 -11.04
N ALA A 268 9.28 -1.03 -11.17
CA ALA A 268 9.67 -0.30 -12.38
C ALA A 268 9.69 -1.21 -13.61
N VAL A 269 10.31 -2.39 -13.49
CA VAL A 269 10.40 -3.39 -14.55
C VAL A 269 9.01 -3.97 -14.88
N HIS A 270 8.21 -4.29 -13.87
CA HIS A 270 6.84 -4.76 -14.05
C HIS A 270 5.99 -3.74 -14.83
N LYS A 271 6.11 -2.45 -14.52
CA LYS A 271 5.38 -1.40 -15.25
C LYS A 271 5.80 -1.29 -16.71
N LEU A 272 7.07 -1.50 -17.05
CA LEU A 272 7.50 -1.62 -18.45
C LEU A 272 6.78 -2.79 -19.14
N ILE A 273 6.79 -3.97 -18.54
CA ILE A 273 6.18 -5.17 -19.12
C ILE A 273 4.68 -4.97 -19.36
N ILE A 274 3.96 -4.44 -18.37
CA ILE A 274 2.52 -4.17 -18.51
C ILE A 274 2.28 -3.13 -19.62
N ALA A 275 3.07 -2.06 -19.67
CA ALA A 275 2.95 -1.03 -20.70
C ALA A 275 3.15 -1.59 -22.13
N GLY A 276 4.16 -2.43 -22.34
CA GLY A 276 4.44 -3.07 -23.63
C GLY A 276 3.35 -4.05 -24.08
N ARG A 277 2.51 -4.53 -23.16
CA ARG A 277 1.41 -5.48 -23.46
C ARG A 277 0.04 -4.85 -23.60
N ARG A 278 -0.14 -3.56 -23.28
CA ARG A 278 -1.45 -2.91 -23.40
C ARG A 278 -1.89 -2.80 -24.85
N GLN A 279 -3.18 -3.01 -25.08
CA GLN A 279 -3.79 -2.83 -26.40
C GLN A 279 -3.73 -1.34 -26.82
N ASN A 280 -3.73 -1.11 -28.13
CA ASN A 280 -3.59 0.23 -28.71
C ASN A 280 -4.90 1.05 -28.76
N ASP A 281 -5.94 0.64 -28.04
CA ASP A 281 -7.21 1.38 -27.94
C ASP A 281 -7.09 2.60 -27.00
N ALA A 282 -8.02 3.56 -27.08
CA ALA A 282 -7.91 4.82 -26.32
C ALA A 282 -7.77 4.61 -24.80
N GLY A 283 -8.46 3.61 -24.24
CA GLY A 283 -8.33 3.24 -22.84
C GLY A 283 -6.98 2.58 -22.50
N GLY A 284 -6.48 1.72 -23.38
CA GLY A 284 -5.15 1.13 -23.28
C GLY A 284 -4.04 2.16 -23.39
N GLN A 285 -4.17 3.15 -24.27
CA GLN A 285 -3.19 4.24 -24.45
C GLN A 285 -3.00 5.06 -23.18
N ALA A 286 -4.09 5.53 -22.56
CA ALA A 286 -4.00 6.35 -21.35
C ALA A 286 -3.37 5.57 -20.18
N LYS A 287 -3.72 4.29 -20.02
CA LYS A 287 -3.13 3.46 -18.98
C LYS A 287 -1.67 3.10 -19.30
N ARG A 288 -1.31 2.92 -20.58
CA ARG A 288 0.08 2.72 -21.03
C ARG A 288 0.93 3.94 -20.69
N ASP A 289 0.44 5.14 -21.00
CA ASP A 289 1.12 6.41 -20.66
C ASP A 289 1.38 6.52 -19.15
N LYS A 290 0.40 6.18 -18.32
CA LYS A 290 0.55 6.15 -16.85
C LYS A 290 1.63 5.15 -16.42
N ASP A 291 1.58 3.92 -16.93
CA ASP A 291 2.56 2.87 -16.57
C ASP A 291 3.99 3.23 -17.03
N LEU A 292 4.16 3.75 -18.25
CA LEU A 292 5.45 4.22 -18.76
C LEU A 292 6.00 5.39 -17.95
N ARG A 293 5.16 6.36 -17.57
CA ARG A 293 5.58 7.49 -16.73
C ARG A 293 6.08 7.01 -15.37
N GLN A 294 5.34 6.11 -14.71
CA GLN A 294 5.75 5.55 -13.42
C GLN A 294 7.05 4.74 -13.54
N ALA A 295 7.20 3.92 -14.58
CA ALA A 295 8.43 3.20 -14.85
C ALA A 295 9.61 4.18 -15.07
N GLY A 296 9.46 5.13 -15.99
CA GLY A 296 10.49 6.11 -16.32
C GLY A 296 10.99 6.89 -15.11
N ILE A 297 10.07 7.36 -14.24
CA ILE A 297 10.42 8.02 -12.98
C ILE A 297 11.34 7.13 -12.11
N LEU A 298 11.03 5.85 -11.97
CA LEU A 298 11.83 4.94 -11.14
C LEU A 298 13.16 4.58 -11.81
N PHE A 299 13.20 4.40 -13.13
CA PHE A 299 14.45 4.19 -13.87
C PHE A 299 15.42 5.37 -13.75
N ASP A 300 14.90 6.60 -13.63
CA ASP A 300 15.69 7.79 -13.32
C ASP A 300 16.12 7.85 -11.84
N ALA A 301 15.23 7.49 -10.91
CA ALA A 301 15.46 7.66 -9.48
C ALA A 301 16.33 6.56 -8.83
N LEU A 302 16.16 5.31 -9.23
CA LEU A 302 16.81 4.17 -8.58
C LEU A 302 18.34 4.23 -8.65
N PRO A 303 18.96 4.55 -9.80
CA PRO A 303 20.43 4.65 -9.88
C PRO A 303 20.99 5.74 -8.96
N VAL A 304 20.36 6.90 -8.90
CA VAL A 304 20.85 8.03 -8.08
C VAL A 304 20.56 7.86 -6.58
N THR A 305 19.68 6.93 -6.22
CA THR A 305 19.38 6.58 -4.83
C THR A 305 20.11 5.32 -4.35
N GLY A 306 21.04 4.78 -5.14
CA GLY A 306 21.87 3.63 -4.76
C GLY A 306 21.32 2.26 -5.16
N HIS A 307 20.18 2.20 -5.85
CA HIS A 307 19.50 0.96 -6.26
C HIS A 307 19.78 0.58 -7.73
N GLY A 308 20.79 1.20 -8.36
CA GLY A 308 21.15 0.94 -9.76
C GLY A 308 21.47 -0.53 -10.05
N PRO A 309 22.36 -1.19 -9.28
CA PRO A 309 22.65 -2.62 -9.47
C PRO A 309 21.42 -3.51 -9.33
N SER A 310 20.62 -3.32 -8.27
CA SER A 310 19.38 -4.08 -8.06
C SER A 310 18.35 -3.88 -9.17
N LEU A 311 18.32 -2.70 -9.80
CA LEU A 311 17.50 -2.46 -10.99
C LEU A 311 17.98 -3.25 -12.20
N VAL A 312 19.29 -3.38 -12.39
CA VAL A 312 19.86 -4.25 -13.43
C VAL A 312 19.51 -5.70 -13.16
N ASP A 313 19.73 -6.20 -11.94
CA ASP A 313 19.41 -7.58 -11.56
C ASP A 313 17.93 -7.91 -11.79
N ALA A 314 17.02 -7.01 -11.38
CA ALA A 314 15.58 -7.19 -11.58
C ALA A 314 15.20 -7.20 -13.06
N LEU A 315 15.86 -6.38 -13.89
CA LEU A 315 15.61 -6.31 -15.33
C LEU A 315 16.19 -7.54 -16.05
N GLU A 316 17.36 -8.03 -15.65
CA GLU A 316 17.97 -9.27 -16.15
C GLU A 316 17.09 -10.49 -15.82
N GLU A 317 16.64 -10.62 -14.56
CA GLU A 317 15.70 -11.67 -14.16
C GLU A 317 14.44 -11.64 -15.03
N ALA A 318 13.86 -10.46 -15.25
CA ALA A 318 12.68 -10.31 -16.09
C ALA A 318 12.95 -10.65 -17.56
N TRP A 319 14.11 -10.26 -18.09
CA TRP A 319 14.52 -10.56 -19.46
C TRP A 319 14.67 -12.06 -19.68
N ASP A 320 15.25 -12.78 -18.73
CA ASP A 320 15.53 -14.22 -18.84
C ASP A 320 14.32 -15.13 -18.63
N ARG A 321 13.18 -14.58 -18.18
CA ARG A 321 11.92 -15.32 -18.06
C ARG A 321 11.28 -15.72 -19.39
N GLY A 322 11.78 -15.22 -20.52
CA GLY A 322 11.48 -15.75 -21.86
C GLY A 322 10.99 -14.73 -22.89
N PRO A 323 10.69 -15.18 -24.12
CA PRO A 323 10.48 -14.29 -25.27
C PRO A 323 9.38 -13.25 -25.09
N ALA A 324 8.27 -13.63 -24.44
CA ALA A 324 7.15 -12.72 -24.19
C ALA A 324 7.53 -11.54 -23.27
N TRP A 325 8.43 -11.77 -22.31
CA TRP A 325 8.93 -10.72 -21.42
C TRP A 325 9.89 -9.80 -22.17
N LYS A 326 10.82 -10.37 -22.95
CA LYS A 326 11.79 -9.62 -23.78
C LYS A 326 11.09 -8.69 -24.79
N LEU A 327 10.04 -9.19 -25.44
CA LEU A 327 9.24 -8.40 -26.37
C LEU A 327 8.54 -7.24 -25.65
N ALA A 328 7.82 -7.52 -24.55
CA ALA A 328 7.13 -6.49 -23.79
C ALA A 328 8.07 -5.39 -23.26
N ILE A 329 9.26 -5.76 -22.76
CA ILE A 329 10.28 -4.82 -22.32
C ILE A 329 10.80 -3.97 -23.49
N SER A 330 11.07 -4.60 -24.64
CA SER A 330 11.57 -3.90 -25.83
C SER A 330 10.55 -2.90 -26.38
N ASP A 331 9.28 -3.31 -26.52
CA ASP A 331 8.20 -2.46 -27.01
C ASP A 331 7.96 -1.24 -26.08
N ALA A 332 8.02 -1.48 -24.76
CA ALA A 332 7.90 -0.42 -23.77
C ALA A 332 9.08 0.56 -23.81
N ALA A 333 10.30 0.07 -24.07
CA ALA A 333 11.48 0.91 -24.20
C ALA A 333 11.41 1.81 -25.45
N GLU A 334 10.90 1.28 -26.57
CA GLU A 334 10.72 2.04 -27.82
C GLU A 334 9.65 3.15 -27.71
N THR A 335 8.60 2.89 -26.93
CA THR A 335 7.47 3.82 -26.75
C THR A 335 7.60 4.72 -25.53
N MET A 336 8.73 4.65 -24.82
CA MET A 336 9.01 5.43 -23.62
C MET A 336 8.97 6.94 -23.87
N HIS A 337 8.63 7.73 -22.84
CA HIS A 337 8.71 9.19 -22.93
C HIS A 337 10.16 9.64 -23.11
N LYS A 338 10.38 10.60 -24.03
CA LYS A 338 11.71 11.08 -24.43
C LYS A 338 12.62 11.48 -23.26
N GLU A 339 12.03 12.03 -22.21
CA GLU A 339 12.77 12.45 -21.01
C GLU A 339 13.46 11.30 -20.27
N TYR A 340 12.94 10.07 -20.36
CA TYR A 340 13.49 8.87 -19.69
C TYR A 340 14.32 7.98 -20.62
N TRP A 341 14.43 8.29 -21.91
CA TRP A 341 15.18 7.48 -22.89
C TRP A 341 16.62 7.24 -22.46
N GLY A 342 17.28 8.24 -21.88
CA GLY A 342 18.65 8.10 -21.41
C GLY A 342 18.80 7.02 -20.33
N ALA A 343 17.91 6.99 -19.34
CA ALA A 343 17.96 5.99 -18.28
C ALA A 343 17.60 4.60 -18.79
N ILE A 344 16.53 4.49 -19.56
CA ILE A 344 16.04 3.20 -20.08
C ILE A 344 17.04 2.58 -21.07
N ASN A 345 17.54 3.35 -22.04
CA ASN A 345 18.47 2.82 -23.04
C ASN A 345 19.81 2.41 -22.44
N ARG A 346 20.26 3.08 -21.38
CA ARG A 346 21.45 2.63 -20.63
C ARG A 346 21.22 1.26 -20.01
N MET A 347 20.10 1.05 -19.32
CA MET A 347 19.82 -0.22 -18.64
C MET A 347 19.49 -1.35 -19.61
N VAL A 348 18.56 -1.14 -20.55
CA VAL A 348 18.18 -2.16 -21.53
C VAL A 348 19.32 -2.47 -22.50
N GLY A 349 20.13 -1.47 -22.85
CA GLY A 349 21.31 -1.65 -23.71
C GLY A 349 22.43 -2.47 -23.07
N VAL A 350 22.53 -2.48 -21.73
CA VAL A 350 23.47 -3.36 -21.00
C VAL A 350 23.08 -4.82 -21.16
N ILE A 351 21.79 -5.13 -21.11
CA ILE A 351 21.28 -6.53 -21.10
C ILE A 351 21.19 -7.13 -22.51
N LYS A 352 21.10 -6.30 -23.55
CA LYS A 352 21.11 -6.74 -24.95
C LYS A 352 22.52 -7.14 -25.46
N ARG A 353 23.57 -6.87 -24.70
CA ARG A 353 24.96 -7.25 -25.01
C ARG A 353 25.27 -8.58 -24.37
#